data_AF-A0A958S660-F1
#
_entry.id   AF-A0A958S660-F1
#
_cell.length_a   1.000
_cell.length_b   1.000
_cell.length_c   1.000
_cell.angle_alpha   90.00
_cell.angle_beta   90.00
_cell.angle_gamma   90.00
#
_symmetry.space_group_name_H-M   'P 1'
#
loop_
_entity.id
_entity.type
_entity.pdbx_description
1 polymer ?
#
loop_
_entity_poly.entity_id
_entity_poly.type
_entity_poly.pdbx_seq_one_letter_code
_entity_poly.pdbx_strand_id
1 'polypeptide(L)'
;MEVTGVFLSTTDNWTIKPSLEKSKRRVLFYDSLGQRHEKEIRKADINEAMMKFRLPSIAVRRSTGGYSPARAVKLVIVDPNPQDPTSVPQFRIRVHFTDIHIRSNSSNHQMVVYENSVKDVEPSDVVEIEPADIQSPSRFVIDLGSGPVPIHVFDYGIGWDGLVMALFIEIDDLKELITGQSGEGRFMPTFQVRADALRHLSGDPEVFKEEYRQAYANYYIQKTSGLFKLPKSLLLGQRLQVPCGKSYADIALYLRSHLKYDKVA
;
A
#
# COMPACT_ATOMS: atom_id res chain seq x y z
N MET A 1 -15.00 21.52 -17.24
CA MET A 1 -15.72 20.82 -16.16
C MET A 1 -15.20 21.38 -14.84
N GLU A 2 -15.98 22.26 -14.21
CA GLU A 2 -15.54 23.07 -13.06
C GLU A 2 -15.56 22.26 -11.76
N VAL A 3 -14.41 22.19 -11.10
CA VAL A 3 -14.30 21.61 -9.76
C VAL A 3 -14.87 22.60 -8.74
N THR A 4 -16.00 22.23 -8.15
CA THR A 4 -16.76 22.98 -7.15
C THR A 4 -16.76 22.22 -5.82
N GLY A 5 -15.87 22.65 -4.91
CA GLY A 5 -15.87 22.49 -3.45
C GLY A 5 -15.79 21.12 -2.76
N VAL A 6 -15.29 21.19 -1.53
CA VAL A 6 -15.11 20.14 -0.50
C VAL A 6 -16.24 20.38 0.53
N PHE A 7 -16.95 19.43 1.19
CA PHE A 7 -16.61 18.23 1.99
C PHE A 7 -17.82 17.26 2.10
N LEU A 8 -17.64 15.99 2.50
CA LEU A 8 -18.78 15.08 2.79
C LEU A 8 -18.77 14.46 4.20
N SER A 9 -19.84 14.73 4.95
CA SER A 9 -20.44 13.85 5.99
C SER A 9 -21.75 13.30 5.41
N THR A 10 -22.19 12.15 5.88
CA THR A 10 -23.04 11.16 5.17
C THR A 10 -24.52 11.50 4.95
N THR A 11 -25.00 12.72 5.21
CA THR A 11 -26.45 13.04 5.08
C THR A 11 -26.72 14.51 4.72
N ASP A 12 -27.37 14.69 3.57
CA ASP A 12 -28.22 15.78 3.07
C ASP A 12 -27.68 17.21 2.82
N ASN A 13 -27.51 17.47 1.51
CA ASN A 13 -27.67 18.69 0.70
C ASN A 13 -26.95 20.01 1.08
N TRP A 14 -25.96 20.40 0.27
CA TRP A 14 -25.22 21.67 0.35
C TRP A 14 -24.95 22.29 -1.05
N THR A 15 -24.92 23.64 -1.14
CA THR A 15 -24.71 24.41 -2.39
C THR A 15 -23.61 25.48 -2.21
N ILE A 16 -22.75 25.69 -3.22
CA ILE A 16 -21.60 26.64 -3.22
C ILE A 16 -21.83 27.76 -4.25
N LYS A 17 -21.44 29.02 -3.94
CA LYS A 17 -21.41 30.17 -4.89
C LYS A 17 -19.99 30.75 -5.03
N PRO A 18 -19.45 30.92 -6.25
CA PRO A 18 -18.14 31.55 -6.48
C PRO A 18 -18.21 33.09 -6.42
N SER A 19 -17.18 33.75 -5.86
CA SER A 19 -16.89 35.17 -6.10
C SER A 19 -15.70 35.33 -7.05
N LEU A 20 -15.83 36.26 -7.98
CA LEU A 20 -14.92 36.51 -9.10
C LEU A 20 -13.61 37.22 -8.66
N GLU A 21 -12.59 36.49 -8.23
CA GLU A 21 -11.19 36.94 -8.32
C GLU A 21 -10.24 35.78 -8.69
N LYS A 22 -9.31 36.04 -9.61
CA LYS A 22 -8.76 35.04 -10.55
C LYS A 22 -7.67 34.09 -10.02
N SER A 23 -7.20 34.17 -8.78
CA SER A 23 -6.09 33.33 -8.28
C SER A 23 -6.31 32.64 -6.93
N LYS A 24 -7.22 33.17 -6.09
CA LYS A 24 -7.49 32.64 -4.75
C LYS A 24 -8.98 32.28 -4.63
N ARG A 25 -9.26 31.16 -3.97
CA ARG A 25 -10.64 30.77 -3.62
C ARG A 25 -10.80 30.86 -2.11
N ARG A 26 -11.85 31.52 -1.65
CA ARG A 26 -12.22 31.53 -0.24
C ARG A 26 -12.93 30.22 0.07
N VAL A 27 -12.47 29.53 1.10
CA VAL A 27 -13.09 28.32 1.61
C VAL A 27 -13.69 28.60 2.96
N LEU A 28 -14.84 27.99 3.17
CA LEU A 28 -15.75 28.26 4.26
C LEU A 28 -15.83 26.96 5.07
N PHE A 29 -15.50 27.02 6.36
CA PHE A 29 -15.49 25.85 7.24
C PHE A 29 -15.99 26.20 8.63
N TYR A 30 -16.32 25.18 9.41
CA TYR A 30 -16.81 25.33 10.78
C TYR A 30 -15.86 24.61 11.73
N ASP A 31 -15.53 25.24 12.86
CA ASP A 31 -14.73 24.59 13.89
C ASP A 31 -15.57 23.63 14.76
N SER A 32 -14.93 23.01 15.77
CA SER A 32 -15.58 22.07 16.69
C SER A 32 -16.66 22.70 17.57
N LEU A 33 -16.73 24.05 17.65
CA LEU A 33 -17.76 24.81 18.35
C LEU A 33 -18.88 25.27 17.40
N GLY A 34 -18.78 24.94 16.10
CA GLY A 34 -19.73 25.37 15.08
C GLY A 34 -19.53 26.83 14.64
N GLN A 35 -18.41 27.47 14.99
CA GLN A 35 -18.11 28.82 14.53
C GLN A 35 -17.65 28.79 13.07
N ARG A 36 -18.20 29.70 12.26
CA ARG A 36 -17.85 29.85 10.85
C ARG A 36 -16.50 30.56 10.69
N HIS A 37 -15.64 29.97 9.88
CA HIS A 37 -14.37 30.52 9.43
C HIS A 37 -14.34 30.62 7.91
N GLU A 38 -13.75 31.70 7.39
CA GLU A 38 -13.56 31.91 5.95
C GLU A 38 -12.11 32.28 5.69
N LYS A 39 -11.38 31.41 4.99
CA LYS A 39 -9.95 31.59 4.71
C LYS A 39 -9.64 31.39 3.23
N GLU A 40 -8.65 32.12 2.74
CA GLU A 40 -8.18 32.01 1.35
C GLU A 40 -7.27 30.80 1.17
N ILE A 41 -7.52 30.01 0.13
CA ILE A 41 -6.64 28.91 -0.28
C ILE A 41 -6.28 29.09 -1.76
N ARG A 42 -5.04 28.72 -2.11
CA ARG A 42 -4.57 28.81 -3.50
C ARG A 42 -5.32 27.79 -4.35
N LYS A 43 -5.71 28.22 -5.55
CA LYS A 43 -6.41 27.34 -6.51
C LYS A 43 -5.58 26.10 -6.89
N ALA A 44 -4.25 26.25 -6.92
CA ALA A 44 -3.32 25.15 -7.20
C ALA A 44 -3.47 24.00 -6.19
N ASP A 45 -3.48 24.32 -4.89
CA ASP A 45 -3.57 23.34 -3.80
C ASP A 45 -4.91 22.56 -3.85
N ILE A 46 -6.01 23.25 -4.16
CA ILE A 46 -7.33 22.63 -4.36
C ILE A 46 -7.29 21.65 -5.53
N ASN A 47 -6.75 22.10 -6.67
CA ASN A 47 -6.73 21.32 -7.90
C ASN A 47 -5.86 20.06 -7.73
N GLU A 48 -4.70 20.19 -7.09
CA GLU A 48 -3.82 19.06 -6.80
C GLU A 48 -4.53 18.01 -5.94
N ALA A 49 -5.11 18.41 -4.80
CA ALA A 49 -5.84 17.50 -3.92
C ALA A 49 -7.01 16.80 -4.65
N MET A 50 -7.75 17.55 -5.46
CA MET A 50 -8.87 17.02 -6.24
C MET A 50 -8.43 16.05 -7.34
N MET A 51 -7.30 16.31 -8.01
CA MET A 51 -6.73 15.38 -8.99
C MET A 51 -6.32 14.08 -8.31
N LYS A 52 -5.58 14.15 -7.21
CA LYS A 52 -5.13 12.99 -6.43
C LYS A 52 -6.28 12.19 -5.83
N PHE A 53 -7.33 12.86 -5.35
CA PHE A 53 -8.51 12.21 -4.78
C PHE A 53 -9.33 11.41 -5.81
N ARG A 54 -9.31 11.84 -7.07
CA ARG A 54 -10.09 11.24 -8.16
C ARG A 54 -9.36 10.10 -8.89
N LEU A 55 -8.13 9.80 -8.50
CA LEU A 55 -7.38 8.70 -9.09
C LEU A 55 -8.09 7.36 -8.81
N PRO A 56 -8.21 6.49 -9.82
CA PRO A 56 -8.94 5.22 -9.68
C PRO A 56 -8.20 4.22 -8.78
N SER A 57 -6.87 4.31 -8.71
CA SER A 57 -6.02 3.47 -7.88
C SER A 57 -4.90 4.32 -7.30
N ILE A 58 -4.80 4.34 -5.97
CA ILE A 58 -3.81 5.14 -5.26
C ILE A 58 -3.02 4.30 -4.28
N ALA A 59 -1.82 4.77 -3.97
CA ALA A 59 -1.09 4.35 -2.80
C ALA A 59 -0.59 5.56 -2.00
N VAL A 60 -0.27 5.33 -0.74
CA VAL A 60 0.28 6.32 0.16
C VAL A 60 1.67 5.92 0.63
N ARG A 61 2.59 6.89 0.61
CA ARG A 61 3.95 6.69 1.08
C ARG A 61 3.98 6.36 2.58
N ARG A 62 4.75 5.35 2.97
CA ARG A 62 4.97 4.97 4.38
C ARG A 62 6.29 5.52 4.88
N SER A 63 6.32 5.92 6.16
CA SER A 63 7.54 6.37 6.84
C SER A 63 8.61 5.27 6.92
N THR A 64 8.18 4.02 7.01
CA THR A 64 9.02 2.82 7.00
C THR A 64 9.48 2.41 5.59
N GLY A 65 9.09 3.15 4.55
CA GLY A 65 9.41 2.85 3.16
C GLY A 65 8.31 2.11 2.41
N GLY A 66 8.32 2.28 1.09
CA GLY A 66 7.31 1.78 0.16
C GLY A 66 5.98 2.54 0.23
N TYR A 67 5.04 2.06 -0.58
CA TYR A 67 3.73 2.64 -0.81
C TYR A 67 2.65 1.59 -0.50
N SER A 68 1.72 1.94 0.38
CA SER A 68 0.58 1.09 0.71
C SER A 68 -0.60 1.43 -0.21
N PRO A 69 -1.20 0.45 -0.91
CA PRO A 69 -2.48 0.63 -1.60
C PRO A 69 -3.49 1.24 -0.64
N ALA A 70 -4.22 2.22 -1.14
CA ALA A 70 -5.16 2.97 -0.33
C ALA A 70 -6.41 3.32 -1.13
N ARG A 71 -7.47 3.62 -0.40
CA ARG A 71 -8.72 4.16 -0.96
C ARG A 71 -8.92 5.56 -0.43
N ALA A 72 -9.02 6.52 -1.33
CA ALA A 72 -9.45 7.87 -0.97
C ALA A 72 -10.91 7.83 -0.50
N VAL A 73 -11.18 8.43 0.66
CA VAL A 73 -12.52 8.44 1.27
C VAL A 73 -13.08 9.84 1.38
N LYS A 74 -12.26 10.81 1.76
CA LYS A 74 -12.71 12.19 1.91
C LYS A 74 -11.61 13.20 1.63
N LEU A 75 -11.98 14.33 1.05
CA LEU A 75 -11.15 15.53 1.07
C LEU A 75 -11.40 16.30 2.36
N VAL A 76 -10.33 16.62 3.07
CA VAL A 76 -10.33 17.30 4.37
C VAL A 76 -9.54 18.61 4.22
N ILE A 77 -9.91 19.64 4.98
CA ILE A 77 -9.09 20.82 5.17
C ILE A 77 -8.74 20.84 6.63
N VAL A 78 -7.45 20.96 6.91
CA VAL A 78 -6.91 21.04 8.25
C VAL A 78 -6.36 22.44 8.42
N ASP A 79 -6.88 23.16 9.41
CA ASP A 79 -6.30 24.42 9.85
C ASP A 79 -5.42 24.13 11.09
N PRO A 80 -4.08 24.24 10.99
CA PRO A 80 -3.19 23.89 12.10
C PRO A 80 -3.35 24.83 13.30
N ASN A 81 -3.85 26.06 13.08
CA ASN A 81 -4.19 26.97 14.15
C ASN A 81 -5.42 27.84 13.75
N PRO A 82 -6.64 27.40 14.08
CA PRO A 82 -7.86 28.14 13.76
C PRO A 82 -7.93 29.54 14.39
N GLN A 83 -7.24 29.75 15.52
CA GLN A 83 -7.23 31.02 16.24
C GLN A 83 -6.23 32.03 15.64
N ASP A 84 -5.30 31.56 14.81
CA ASP A 84 -4.33 32.42 14.15
C ASP A 84 -4.84 32.81 12.74
N PRO A 85 -5.07 34.12 12.50
CA PRO A 85 -5.53 34.61 11.20
C PRO A 85 -4.48 34.42 10.10
N THR A 86 -3.20 34.23 10.46
CA THR A 86 -2.11 33.96 9.50
C THR A 86 -1.97 32.49 9.16
N SER A 87 -2.60 31.59 9.92
CA SER A 87 -2.60 30.17 9.62
C SER A 87 -3.30 29.89 8.29
N VAL A 88 -2.59 29.21 7.40
CA VAL A 88 -3.07 28.82 6.07
C VAL A 88 -3.64 27.40 6.15
N PRO A 89 -4.95 27.20 5.89
CA PRO A 89 -5.54 25.87 5.87
C PRO A 89 -4.96 25.01 4.76
N GLN A 90 -4.75 23.73 5.06
CA GLN A 90 -4.14 22.76 4.15
C GLN A 90 -5.18 21.73 3.69
N PHE A 91 -5.21 21.43 2.40
CA PHE A 91 -5.97 20.28 1.89
C PHE A 91 -5.25 18.98 2.21
N ARG A 92 -6.02 18.02 2.71
CA ARG A 92 -5.58 16.65 2.98
C ARG A 92 -6.55 15.66 2.37
N ILE A 93 -6.06 14.45 2.15
CA ILE A 93 -6.84 13.33 1.64
C ILE A 93 -6.96 12.32 2.77
N ARG A 94 -8.18 12.11 3.26
CA ARG A 94 -8.48 11.00 4.16
C ARG A 94 -8.47 9.72 3.34
N VAL A 95 -7.53 8.84 3.66
CA VAL A 95 -7.38 7.54 3.02
C VAL A 95 -7.67 6.41 4.00
N HIS A 96 -8.16 5.30 3.47
CA HIS A 96 -8.20 4.01 4.15
C HIS A 96 -7.15 3.09 3.53
N PHE A 97 -6.43 2.34 4.35
CA PHE A 97 -5.51 1.29 3.90
C PHE A 97 -5.49 0.17 4.92
N THR A 98 -5.00 -0.99 4.51
CA THR A 98 -4.90 -2.19 5.34
C THR A 98 -3.47 -2.39 5.80
N ASP A 99 -3.26 -2.51 7.11
CA ASP A 99 -1.96 -2.85 7.70
C ASP A 99 -1.92 -4.29 8.20
N ILE A 100 -0.70 -4.83 8.31
CA ILE A 100 -0.43 -6.14 8.87
C ILE A 100 0.15 -5.97 10.26
N HIS A 101 -0.45 -6.65 11.23
CA HIS A 101 0.07 -6.76 12.58
C HIS A 101 0.28 -8.22 12.97
N ILE A 102 1.38 -8.50 13.68
CA ILE A 102 1.59 -9.78 14.32
C ILE A 102 0.98 -9.73 15.71
N ARG A 103 0.05 -10.63 16.00
CA ARG A 103 -0.40 -10.92 17.37
C ARG A 103 0.12 -12.27 17.81
N SER A 104 0.75 -12.29 18.98
CA SER A 104 1.10 -13.54 19.67
C SER A 104 -0.09 -13.96 20.52
N ASN A 105 -0.49 -15.23 20.42
CA ASN A 105 -1.44 -15.80 21.37
C ASN A 105 -0.72 -16.37 22.61
N SER A 106 -1.50 -16.83 23.60
CA SER A 106 -0.99 -17.45 24.84
C SER A 106 -0.09 -18.67 24.62
N SER A 107 -0.12 -19.28 23.43
CA SER A 107 0.72 -20.42 23.05
C SER A 107 1.96 -20.04 22.24
N ASN A 108 2.37 -18.75 22.26
CA ASN A 108 3.47 -18.20 21.44
C ASN A 108 3.32 -18.41 19.93
N HIS A 109 2.11 -18.70 19.45
CA HIS A 109 1.85 -18.74 18.02
C HIS A 109 1.62 -17.30 17.53
N GLN A 110 2.45 -16.90 16.56
CA GLN A 110 2.31 -15.65 15.86
C GLN A 110 1.26 -15.79 14.76
N MET A 111 0.28 -14.88 14.76
CA MET A 111 -0.77 -14.81 13.76
C MET A 111 -0.78 -13.42 13.13
N VAL A 112 -0.91 -13.39 11.81
CA VAL A 112 -1.14 -12.16 11.06
C VAL A 112 -2.59 -11.71 11.22
N VAL A 113 -2.77 -10.47 11.63
CA VAL A 113 -4.04 -9.77 11.72
C VAL A 113 -4.01 -8.57 10.79
N TYR A 114 -5.09 -8.38 10.04
CA TYR A 114 -5.26 -7.24 9.16
C TYR A 114 -6.06 -6.16 9.86
N GLU A 115 -5.53 -4.93 9.88
CA GLU A 115 -6.18 -3.78 10.51
C GLU A 115 -6.45 -2.68 9.49
N ASN A 116 -7.69 -2.22 9.44
CA ASN A 116 -8.07 -1.12 8.57
C ASN A 116 -7.77 0.22 9.27
N SER A 117 -6.79 0.94 8.76
CA SER A 117 -6.38 2.23 9.28
C SER A 117 -6.94 3.39 8.45
N VAL A 118 -7.18 4.52 9.11
CA VAL A 118 -7.63 5.77 8.47
C VAL A 118 -6.65 6.87 8.79
N LYS A 119 -6.19 7.60 7.77
CA LYS A 119 -5.24 8.70 7.95
C LYS A 119 -5.53 9.86 7.00
N ASP A 120 -5.33 11.07 7.49
CA ASP A 120 -5.31 12.27 6.66
C ASP A 120 -3.88 12.52 6.17
N VAL A 121 -3.66 12.38 4.86
CA VAL A 121 -2.34 12.53 4.21
C VAL A 121 -2.29 13.77 3.33
N GLU A 122 -1.08 14.25 3.05
CA GLU A 122 -0.89 15.33 2.08
C GLU A 122 -1.12 14.82 0.64
N PRO A 123 -1.62 15.65 -0.29
CA PRO A 123 -1.77 15.26 -1.69
C PRO A 123 -0.45 14.79 -2.35
N SER A 124 0.68 15.33 -1.91
CA SER A 124 2.03 14.94 -2.32
C SER A 124 2.40 13.51 -1.93
N ASP A 125 1.83 12.99 -0.84
CA ASP A 125 2.05 11.61 -0.37
C ASP A 125 1.21 10.58 -1.14
N VAL A 126 0.23 11.05 -1.93
CA VAL A 126 -0.64 10.20 -2.74
C VAL A 126 -0.02 10.01 -4.11
N VAL A 127 0.29 8.76 -4.44
CA VAL A 127 0.78 8.36 -5.76
C VAL A 127 -0.29 7.58 -6.49
N GLU A 128 -0.37 7.78 -7.80
CA GLU A 128 -1.10 6.88 -8.68
C GLU A 128 -0.33 5.57 -8.76
N ILE A 129 -1.02 4.45 -8.65
CA ILE A 129 -0.43 3.14 -8.88
C ILE A 129 -1.05 2.52 -10.11
N GLU A 130 -0.19 2.06 -11.02
CA GLU A 130 -0.64 1.15 -12.08
C GLU A 130 -1.06 -0.19 -11.44
N PRO A 131 -2.00 -0.92 -12.08
CA PRO A 131 -2.29 -2.29 -11.70
C PRO A 131 -0.99 -3.09 -11.59
N ALA A 132 -0.86 -3.87 -10.53
CA ALA A 132 0.32 -4.67 -10.26
C ALA A 132 0.66 -5.59 -11.44
N ASP A 133 1.74 -5.29 -12.17
CA ASP A 133 2.28 -6.20 -13.17
C ASP A 133 3.10 -7.31 -12.49
N ILE A 134 2.54 -8.51 -12.47
CA ILE A 134 3.16 -9.72 -11.89
C ILE A 134 4.40 -10.15 -12.69
N GLN A 135 4.61 -9.64 -13.90
CA GLN A 135 5.82 -9.92 -14.68
C GLN A 135 7.03 -9.13 -14.20
N SER A 136 6.82 -8.07 -13.42
CA SER A 136 7.86 -7.24 -12.84
C SER A 136 8.28 -7.80 -11.47
N PRO A 137 9.43 -8.50 -11.35
CA PRO A 137 9.67 -9.46 -10.27
C PRO A 137 9.80 -8.92 -8.84
N SER A 138 10.04 -7.62 -8.67
CA SER A 138 10.79 -7.14 -7.49
C SER A 138 10.22 -5.89 -6.84
N ARG A 139 8.96 -5.54 -7.09
CA ARG A 139 8.36 -4.31 -6.55
C ARG A 139 7.60 -4.48 -5.25
N PHE A 140 7.54 -5.68 -4.67
CA PHE A 140 6.70 -5.93 -3.51
C PHE A 140 7.53 -6.10 -2.25
N VAL A 141 7.05 -5.49 -1.17
CA VAL A 141 7.55 -5.70 0.17
C VAL A 141 6.38 -6.01 1.12
N ILE A 142 6.66 -6.82 2.13
CA ILE A 142 5.78 -7.03 3.27
C ILE A 142 6.41 -6.36 4.49
N ASP A 143 5.62 -5.69 5.32
CA ASP A 143 6.09 -5.14 6.58
C ASP A 143 5.24 -5.72 7.70
N LEU A 144 5.90 -6.41 8.63
CA LEU A 144 5.27 -7.06 9.77
C LEU A 144 5.51 -6.28 11.09
N GLY A 145 5.94 -5.02 10.99
CA GLY A 145 6.26 -4.14 12.12
C GLY A 145 7.75 -3.98 12.40
N SER A 146 8.60 -4.81 11.77
CA SER A 146 10.06 -4.70 11.83
C SER A 146 10.65 -3.95 10.63
N GLY A 147 9.82 -3.44 9.72
CA GLY A 147 10.25 -2.78 8.49
C GLY A 147 10.02 -3.65 7.25
N PRO A 148 10.18 -3.06 6.05
CA PRO A 148 9.85 -3.73 4.80
C PRO A 148 10.84 -4.85 4.50
N VAL A 149 10.28 -5.97 4.03
CA VAL A 149 11.01 -7.16 3.57
C VAL A 149 10.61 -7.45 2.12
N PRO A 150 11.57 -7.55 1.19
CA PRO A 150 11.29 -7.84 -0.21
C PRO A 150 10.78 -9.27 -0.38
N ILE A 151 9.72 -9.39 -1.17
CA ILE A 151 9.07 -10.66 -1.52
C ILE A 151 8.87 -10.72 -3.02
N HIS A 152 8.66 -11.93 -3.53
CA HIS A 152 8.27 -12.14 -4.90
C HIS A 152 6.82 -12.62 -4.98
N VAL A 153 5.93 -11.74 -5.44
CA VAL A 153 4.53 -12.07 -5.75
C VAL A 153 4.45 -12.71 -7.12
N PHE A 154 4.00 -13.97 -7.19
CA PHE A 154 3.94 -14.72 -8.45
C PHE A 154 2.52 -14.88 -8.98
N ASP A 155 1.47 -14.72 -8.17
CA ASP A 155 0.07 -14.76 -8.63
C ASP A 155 -0.89 -14.05 -7.67
N TYR A 156 -2.12 -13.85 -8.11
CA TYR A 156 -3.25 -13.44 -7.25
C TYR A 156 -4.38 -14.47 -7.32
N GLY A 157 -5.06 -14.69 -6.20
CA GLY A 157 -6.22 -15.57 -6.09
C GLY A 157 -7.32 -14.97 -5.22
N ILE A 158 -8.49 -15.62 -5.18
CA ILE A 158 -9.56 -15.26 -4.25
C ILE A 158 -9.46 -16.13 -3.01
N GLY A 159 -9.36 -15.50 -1.85
CA GLY A 159 -9.45 -16.17 -0.55
C GLY A 159 -10.87 -16.66 -0.27
N TRP A 160 -11.00 -17.58 0.69
CA TRP A 160 -12.29 -18.08 1.18
C TRP A 160 -13.25 -17.01 1.69
N ASP A 161 -12.72 -15.85 2.09
CA ASP A 161 -13.45 -14.65 2.51
C ASP A 161 -13.86 -13.73 1.35
N GLY A 162 -13.57 -14.13 0.11
CA GLY A 162 -13.85 -13.35 -1.09
C GLY A 162 -12.84 -12.22 -1.35
N LEU A 163 -11.79 -12.08 -0.54
CA LEU A 163 -10.79 -11.04 -0.72
C LEU A 163 -9.69 -11.47 -1.69
N VAL A 164 -9.11 -10.50 -2.40
CA VAL A 164 -7.98 -10.76 -3.28
C VAL A 164 -6.74 -11.03 -2.44
N MET A 165 -6.14 -12.20 -2.62
CA MET A 165 -4.93 -12.66 -1.96
C MET A 165 -3.78 -12.66 -2.96
N ALA A 166 -2.63 -12.16 -2.54
CA ALA A 166 -1.38 -12.25 -3.27
C ALA A 166 -0.62 -13.49 -2.82
N LEU A 167 -0.15 -14.28 -3.78
CA LEU A 167 0.66 -15.46 -3.54
C LEU A 167 2.13 -15.12 -3.76
N PHE A 168 2.97 -15.48 -2.79
CA PHE A 168 4.36 -15.06 -2.81
C PHE A 168 5.32 -16.09 -2.21
N ILE A 169 6.59 -15.90 -2.54
CA ILE A 169 7.73 -16.55 -1.90
C ILE A 169 8.71 -15.48 -1.40
N GLU A 170 9.62 -15.86 -0.51
CA GLU A 170 10.70 -14.97 -0.10
C GLU A 170 11.66 -14.69 -1.27
N ILE A 171 12.32 -13.53 -1.25
CA ILE A 171 13.22 -13.17 -2.35
C ILE A 171 14.47 -14.07 -2.42
N ASP A 172 14.97 -14.55 -1.27
CA ASP A 172 16.12 -15.47 -1.24
C ASP A 172 15.74 -16.84 -1.81
N ASP A 173 14.53 -17.31 -1.52
CA ASP A 173 14.00 -18.55 -2.07
C ASP A 173 13.97 -18.49 -3.60
N LEU A 174 13.51 -17.38 -4.17
CA LEU A 174 13.56 -17.15 -5.61
C LEU A 174 15.00 -17.16 -6.14
N LYS A 175 15.93 -16.50 -5.45
CA LYS A 175 17.34 -16.46 -5.87
C LYS A 175 17.96 -17.84 -5.90
N GLU A 176 17.72 -18.66 -4.88
CA GLU A 176 18.20 -20.04 -4.83
C GLU A 176 17.65 -20.91 -5.95
N LEU A 177 16.38 -20.74 -6.32
CA LEU A 177 15.78 -21.46 -7.45
C LEU A 177 16.42 -21.07 -8.79
N ILE A 178 16.74 -19.79 -8.97
CA ILE A 178 17.38 -19.29 -10.20
C ILE A 178 18.84 -19.75 -10.29
N THR A 179 19.60 -19.66 -9.20
CA THR A 179 21.05 -19.95 -9.19
C THR A 179 21.39 -21.41 -8.92
N GLY A 180 20.42 -22.22 -8.48
CA GLY A 180 20.60 -23.64 -8.23
C GLY A 180 20.94 -24.45 -9.48
N GLN A 181 21.46 -25.66 -9.28
CA GLN A 181 21.85 -26.54 -10.37
C GLN A 181 20.63 -27.05 -11.14
N SER A 182 20.68 -26.96 -12.47
CA SER A 182 19.60 -27.44 -13.34
C SER A 182 19.39 -28.95 -13.16
N GLY A 183 18.12 -29.36 -13.03
CA GLY A 183 17.73 -30.75 -12.78
C GLY A 183 17.50 -31.09 -11.29
N GLU A 184 17.90 -30.21 -10.38
CA GLU A 184 17.52 -30.30 -8.97
C GLU A 184 16.10 -29.77 -8.73
N GLY A 185 15.46 -30.24 -7.66
CA GLY A 185 14.21 -29.67 -7.15
C GLY A 185 14.35 -29.31 -5.68
N ARG A 186 13.90 -28.12 -5.28
CA ARG A 186 13.92 -27.65 -3.89
C ARG A 186 12.52 -27.52 -3.32
N PHE A 187 12.35 -27.91 -2.07
CA PHE A 187 11.08 -27.76 -1.34
C PHE A 187 10.99 -26.36 -0.73
N MET A 188 10.19 -25.51 -1.36
CA MET A 188 10.03 -24.12 -0.95
C MET A 188 8.69 -23.89 -0.24
N PRO A 189 8.67 -23.13 0.87
CA PRO A 189 7.42 -22.65 1.42
C PRO A 189 6.79 -21.65 0.44
N THR A 190 5.47 -21.67 0.35
CA THR A 190 4.71 -20.65 -0.38
C THR A 190 3.79 -19.96 0.59
N PHE A 191 3.52 -18.68 0.36
CA PHE A 191 2.77 -17.84 1.29
C PHE A 191 1.64 -17.12 0.58
N GLN A 192 0.66 -16.68 1.36
CA GLN A 192 -0.41 -15.81 0.91
C GLN A 192 -0.60 -14.64 1.86
N VAL A 193 -0.98 -13.49 1.32
CA VAL A 193 -1.31 -12.27 2.10
C VAL A 193 -2.39 -11.49 1.36
N ARG A 194 -3.24 -10.74 2.05
CA ARG A 194 -4.21 -9.87 1.37
C ARG A 194 -3.50 -8.87 0.47
N ALA A 195 -3.96 -8.75 -0.78
CA ALA A 195 -3.32 -7.91 -1.78
C ALA A 195 -3.36 -6.42 -1.41
N ASP A 196 -4.41 -5.98 -0.70
CA ASP A 196 -4.54 -4.60 -0.22
C ASP A 196 -3.64 -4.26 0.99
N ALA A 197 -2.97 -5.27 1.55
CA ALA A 197 -1.99 -5.11 2.62
C ALA A 197 -0.53 -5.20 2.13
N LEU A 198 -0.32 -5.55 0.85
CA LEU A 198 1.00 -5.52 0.23
C LEU A 198 1.50 -4.10 0.07
N ARG A 199 2.81 -3.91 0.14
CA ARG A 199 3.43 -2.62 -0.17
C ARG A 199 4.22 -2.70 -1.46
N HIS A 200 4.22 -1.59 -2.17
CA HIS A 200 4.90 -1.43 -3.44
C HIS A 200 6.14 -0.56 -3.22
N LEU A 201 7.25 -0.91 -3.86
CA LEU A 201 8.37 -0.02 -4.07
C LEU A 201 8.06 0.92 -5.24
N SER A 202 8.81 2.02 -5.31
CA SER A 202 8.66 3.01 -6.37
C SER A 202 8.72 2.40 -7.77
N GLY A 203 7.94 2.97 -8.70
CA GLY A 203 8.07 2.68 -10.13
C GLY A 203 9.25 3.40 -10.79
N ASP A 204 9.76 4.47 -10.17
CA ASP A 204 10.95 5.19 -10.61
C ASP A 204 12.20 4.31 -10.40
N PRO A 205 13.00 4.00 -11.45
CA PRO A 205 14.15 3.09 -11.35
C PRO A 205 15.21 3.47 -10.31
N GLU A 206 15.51 4.76 -10.16
CA GLU A 206 16.57 5.20 -9.24
C GLU A 206 16.08 5.14 -7.80
N VAL A 207 14.85 5.59 -7.55
CA VAL A 207 14.21 5.47 -6.23
C VAL A 207 14.01 4.01 -5.86
N PHE A 208 13.52 3.20 -6.81
CA PHE A 208 13.32 1.77 -6.65
C PHE A 208 14.60 1.07 -6.20
N LYS A 209 15.72 1.34 -6.88
CA LYS A 209 17.01 0.73 -6.57
C LYS A 209 17.43 1.01 -5.14
N GLU A 210 17.25 2.25 -4.68
CA GLU A 210 17.59 2.64 -3.31
C GLU A 210 16.65 2.01 -2.29
N GLU A 211 15.33 2.07 -2.50
CA GLU A 211 14.34 1.46 -1.60
C GLU A 211 14.53 -0.06 -1.51
N TYR A 212 14.77 -0.73 -2.65
CA TYR A 212 15.03 -2.15 -2.68
C TYR A 212 16.32 -2.51 -1.94
N ARG A 213 17.40 -1.73 -2.13
CA ARG A 213 18.67 -1.92 -1.41
C ARG A 213 18.47 -1.82 0.11
N GLN A 214 17.70 -0.83 0.57
CA GLN A 214 17.39 -0.65 1.99
C GLN A 214 16.55 -1.81 2.54
N ALA A 215 15.48 -2.19 1.83
CA ALA A 215 14.62 -3.31 2.23
C ALA A 215 15.41 -4.63 2.29
N TYR A 216 16.30 -4.85 1.32
CA TYR A 216 17.15 -6.06 1.27
C TYR A 216 18.20 -6.09 2.37
N ALA A 217 18.84 -4.96 2.69
CA ALA A 217 19.76 -4.85 3.82
C ALA A 217 19.04 -5.12 5.15
N ASN A 218 17.85 -4.53 5.33
CA ASN A 218 17.01 -4.78 6.50
C ASN A 218 16.63 -6.25 6.64
N TYR A 219 16.17 -6.87 5.55
CA TYR A 219 15.83 -8.30 5.52
C TYR A 219 17.00 -9.19 5.96
N TYR A 220 18.22 -8.94 5.45
CA TYR A 220 19.37 -9.75 5.83
C TYR A 220 19.76 -9.63 7.30
N ILE A 221 19.71 -8.42 7.87
CA ILE A 221 19.96 -8.20 9.29
C ILE A 221 18.94 -8.99 10.13
N GLN A 222 17.67 -8.94 9.75
CA GLN A 222 16.62 -9.60 10.53
C GLN A 222 16.60 -11.13 10.37
N LYS A 223 16.89 -11.64 9.17
CA LYS A 223 16.94 -13.08 8.89
C LYS A 223 18.10 -13.74 9.62
N THR A 224 19.29 -13.13 9.59
CA THR A 224 20.49 -13.67 10.25
C THR A 224 20.42 -13.60 11.78
N SER A 225 19.79 -12.56 12.33
CA SER A 225 19.53 -12.47 13.78
C SER A 225 18.46 -13.44 14.28
N GLY A 226 17.73 -14.12 13.38
CA GLY A 226 16.62 -15.01 13.72
C GLY A 226 15.36 -14.28 14.19
N LEU A 227 15.36 -12.94 14.13
CA LEU A 227 14.27 -12.07 14.57
C LEU A 227 13.14 -11.98 13.54
N PHE A 228 13.44 -12.24 12.26
CA PHE A 228 12.43 -12.30 11.21
C PHE A 228 12.16 -13.72 10.76
N LYS A 229 10.92 -14.14 10.96
CA LYS A 229 10.33 -15.34 10.37
C LYS A 229 8.93 -14.98 9.93
N LEU A 230 8.60 -15.31 8.69
CA LEU A 230 7.22 -15.20 8.23
C LEU A 230 6.32 -16.09 9.12
N PRO A 231 5.24 -15.54 9.71
CA PRO A 231 4.35 -16.30 10.56
C PRO A 231 3.74 -17.49 9.80
N LYS A 232 3.60 -18.63 10.48
CA LYS A 232 2.96 -19.82 9.89
C LYS A 232 1.53 -19.56 9.41
N SER A 233 0.85 -18.54 9.93
CA SER A 233 -0.48 -18.13 9.45
C SER A 233 -0.50 -17.63 8.01
N LEU A 234 0.65 -17.22 7.47
CA LEU A 234 0.79 -16.85 6.05
C LEU A 234 1.11 -18.05 5.16
N LEU A 235 1.54 -19.17 5.74
CA LEU A 235 1.99 -20.35 4.98
C LEU A 235 0.81 -20.96 4.24
N LEU A 236 1.03 -21.23 2.96
CA LEU A 236 0.08 -21.89 2.09
C LEU A 236 0.43 -23.38 1.95
N GLY A 237 -0.37 -24.22 2.59
CA GLY A 237 -0.28 -25.67 2.44
C GLY A 237 1.07 -26.26 2.82
N GLN A 238 1.48 -27.30 2.10
CA GLN A 238 2.79 -27.94 2.25
C GLN A 238 3.83 -27.28 1.34
N ARG A 239 5.12 -27.52 1.61
CA ARG A 239 6.20 -27.04 0.75
C ARG A 239 6.08 -27.62 -0.66
N LEU A 240 6.21 -26.77 -1.67
CA LEU A 240 6.16 -27.16 -3.07
C LEU A 240 7.57 -27.51 -3.55
N GLN A 241 7.73 -28.63 -4.25
CA GLN A 241 8.99 -28.94 -4.91
C GLN A 241 9.08 -28.16 -6.22
N VAL A 242 10.02 -27.24 -6.33
CA VAL A 242 10.19 -26.36 -7.50
C VAL A 242 11.52 -26.67 -8.19
N PRO A 243 11.55 -26.82 -9.53
CA PRO A 243 12.78 -27.08 -10.26
C PRO A 243 13.74 -25.88 -10.22
N CYS A 244 15.02 -26.17 -10.03
CA CYS A 244 16.10 -25.18 -10.00
C CYS A 244 16.74 -24.95 -11.39
N GLY A 245 17.55 -23.90 -11.49
CA GLY A 245 18.33 -23.57 -12.69
C GLY A 245 17.46 -23.15 -13.88
N LYS A 246 16.28 -22.60 -13.58
CA LYS A 246 15.28 -22.14 -14.56
C LYS A 246 15.26 -20.62 -14.62
N SER A 247 14.75 -20.09 -15.74
CA SER A 247 14.55 -18.65 -15.84
C SER A 247 13.50 -18.18 -14.83
N TYR A 248 13.56 -16.90 -14.48
CA TYR A 248 12.55 -16.30 -13.61
C TYR A 248 11.11 -16.53 -14.14
N ALA A 249 10.90 -16.37 -15.44
CA ALA A 249 9.59 -16.54 -16.07
C ALA A 249 9.09 -18.00 -15.95
N ASP A 250 9.99 -18.97 -16.10
CA ASP A 250 9.66 -20.40 -15.96
C ASP A 250 9.29 -20.75 -14.51
N ILE A 251 10.03 -20.21 -13.53
CA ILE A 251 9.73 -20.41 -12.11
C ILE A 251 8.36 -19.82 -11.77
N ALA A 252 8.10 -18.58 -12.19
CA ALA A 252 6.81 -17.94 -11.97
C ALA A 252 5.65 -18.73 -12.60
N LEU A 253 5.83 -19.21 -13.85
CA LEU A 253 4.84 -20.05 -14.53
C LEU A 253 4.61 -21.39 -13.80
N TYR A 254 5.69 -22.01 -13.31
CA TYR A 254 5.61 -23.24 -12.53
C TYR A 254 4.81 -23.03 -11.24
N LEU A 255 5.11 -21.97 -10.48
CA LEU A 255 4.39 -21.65 -9.25
C LEU A 255 2.89 -21.42 -9.50
N ARG A 256 2.54 -20.64 -10.52
CA ARG A 256 1.14 -20.38 -10.93
C ARG A 256 0.36 -21.64 -11.32
N SER A 257 1.03 -22.61 -11.94
CA SER A 257 0.36 -23.83 -12.41
C SER A 257 0.09 -24.85 -11.31
N HIS A 258 0.88 -24.82 -10.23
CA HIS A 258 0.83 -25.80 -9.14
C HIS A 258 0.09 -25.29 -7.90
N LEU A 259 -0.05 -23.98 -7.74
CA LEU A 259 -0.83 -23.38 -6.66
C LEU A 259 -2.15 -22.84 -7.23
N LYS A 260 -3.20 -23.66 -7.17
CA LYS A 260 -4.53 -23.29 -7.63
C LYS A 260 -5.31 -22.60 -6.52
N TYR A 261 -5.71 -21.36 -6.78
CA TYR A 261 -6.86 -20.72 -6.17
C TYR A 261 -7.99 -20.66 -7.20
N ASP A 262 -9.22 -20.50 -6.73
CA ASP A 262 -10.27 -20.00 -7.60
C ASP A 262 -9.82 -18.64 -8.15
N LYS A 263 -9.65 -18.58 -9.47
CA LYS A 263 -9.15 -17.39 -10.16
C LYS A 263 -10.22 -16.30 -10.11
N VAL A 264 -9.79 -15.05 -9.90
CA VAL A 264 -10.65 -13.88 -10.14
C VAL A 264 -11.10 -13.92 -11.60
N ALA A 265 -12.41 -13.94 -11.82
CA ALA A 265 -13.01 -13.87 -13.15
C ALA A 265 -12.87 -12.47 -13.78
#